data_AF-A0AAU5YSD9-F1
#
_entry.id   AF-A0AAU5YSD9-F1
#
_cell.length_a   1.000
_cell.length_b   1.000
_cell.length_c   1.000
_cell.angle_alpha   90.00
_cell.angle_beta   90.00
_cell.angle_gamma   90.00
#
_symmetry.space_group_name_H-M   'P 1'
#
loop_
_entity.id
_entity.type
_entity.pdbx_description
1 polymer ?
#
loop_
_entity_poly.entity_id
_entity_poly.type
_entity_poly.pdbx_seq_one_letter_code
_entity_poly.pdbx_strand_id
1 'polypeptide(L)' 'MQYTLTSAGHSSAPAGWTLLGSSDGTTWKPLDRRSGQTFAWDRQTRAFTVRSPGTYERYRLVFDGQVQLSEVELLS' A
#
# COMPACT_ATOMS: atom_id res chain seq x y z
N MET A 1 -11.22 6.59 -0.58
CA MET A 1 -9.82 6.35 -0.19
C MET A 1 -9.05 5.75 -1.35
N GLN A 2 -7.97 6.42 -1.74
CA GLN A 2 -6.95 5.86 -2.62
C GLN A 2 -5.60 5.94 -1.90
N TYR A 3 -4.64 5.14 -2.33
CA TYR A 3 -3.25 5.32 -1.96
C TYR A 3 -2.37 5.13 -3.19
N THR A 4 -1.23 5.78 -3.18
CA THR A 4 -0.20 5.63 -4.21
C THR A 4 1.02 4.96 -3.61
N LEU A 5 1.68 4.11 -4.41
CA LEU A 5 3.01 3.61 -4.11
C LEU A 5 3.92 4.01 -5.26
N THR A 6 5.07 4.59 -4.94
CA THR A 6 6.14 4.86 -5.91
C THR A 6 7.29 3.90 -5.64
N SER A 7 7.54 2.97 -6.56
CA SER A 7 8.64 2.02 -6.46
C SER A 7 10.00 2.72 -6.54
N ALA A 8 11.02 2.26 -5.81
CA ALA A 8 12.37 2.80 -5.99
C ALA A 8 13.01 2.33 -7.32
N GLY A 9 12.82 1.06 -7.64
CA GLY A 9 13.23 0.42 -8.87
C GLY A 9 12.31 -0.76 -9.20
N HIS A 10 12.20 -1.12 -10.47
CA HIS A 10 11.28 -2.18 -10.93
C HIS A 10 11.59 -3.55 -10.30
N SER A 11 12.87 -3.88 -10.09
CA SER A 11 13.31 -5.17 -9.53
C SER A 11 13.11 -5.30 -8.02
N SER A 12 13.02 -4.17 -7.31
CA SER A 12 12.78 -4.11 -5.86
C SER A 12 11.35 -3.67 -5.52
N ALA A 13 10.49 -3.54 -6.52
CA ALA A 13 9.13 -3.07 -6.35
C ALA A 13 8.29 -4.12 -5.60
N PRO A 14 7.29 -3.68 -4.81
CA PRO A 14 6.42 -4.62 -4.12
C PRO A 14 5.53 -5.38 -5.11
N ALA A 15 5.43 -6.70 -4.92
CA ALA A 15 4.51 -7.56 -5.67
C ALA A 15 3.22 -7.87 -4.90
N GLY A 16 3.24 -7.77 -3.57
CA GLY A 16 2.11 -8.05 -2.70
C GLY A 16 2.19 -7.29 -1.38
N TRP A 17 1.03 -6.91 -0.86
CA TRP A 17 0.89 -6.20 0.40
C TRP A 17 -0.55 -6.22 0.92
N THR A 18 -0.70 -5.89 2.20
CA THR A 18 -1.98 -5.63 2.86
C THR A 18 -1.97 -4.23 3.46
N LEU A 19 -2.98 -3.42 3.11
CA LEU A 19 -3.28 -2.16 3.80
C LEU A 19 -4.23 -2.46 4.96
N LEU A 20 -3.85 -2.04 6.16
CA LEU A 20 -4.61 -2.18 7.39
C LEU A 20 -5.03 -0.80 7.90
N GLY A 21 -6.21 -0.72 8.50
CA GLY A 21 -6.74 0.45 9.20
C GLY A 21 -7.01 0.14 10.67
N SER A 22 -6.84 1.14 11.52
CA SER A 22 -7.13 1.04 12.95
C SER A 22 -7.72 2.34 13.49
N SER A 23 -8.79 2.23 14.29
CA SER A 23 -9.44 3.36 14.96
C SER A 23 -8.87 3.63 16.36
N ASP A 24 -8.30 2.60 17.00
CA ASP A 24 -7.72 2.64 18.35
C ASP A 24 -6.17 2.55 18.33
N GLY A 25 -5.62 2.18 17.18
CA GLY A 25 -4.21 1.93 16.94
C GLY A 25 -3.66 0.61 17.46
N THR A 26 -4.50 -0.24 18.03
CA THR A 26 -4.14 -1.56 18.58
C THR A 26 -4.83 -2.68 17.81
N THR A 27 -6.09 -2.50 17.43
CA THR A 27 -6.88 -3.42 16.62
C THR A 27 -6.77 -3.05 15.15
N TRP A 28 -6.23 -3.94 14.32
CA TRP A 28 -6.00 -3.68 12.89
C TRP A 28 -6.97 -4.49 12.02
N LYS A 29 -7.65 -3.81 11.09
CA LYS A 29 -8.56 -4.43 10.11
C LYS A 29 -7.97 -4.35 8.70
N PRO A 30 -7.99 -5.43 7.90
CA PRO A 30 -7.59 -5.37 6.49
C PRO A 30 -8.58 -4.53 5.69
N LEU A 31 -8.05 -3.56 4.94
CA LEU A 31 -8.81 -2.67 4.06
C LEU A 31 -8.61 -3.02 2.60
N ASP A 32 -7.39 -3.41 2.24
CA ASP A 32 -7.03 -3.82 0.88
C ASP A 32 -5.95 -4.90 0.93
N ARG A 33 -6.00 -5.82 -0.03
CA ARG A 33 -4.97 -6.85 -0.21
C ARG A 33 -4.64 -6.96 -1.68
N ARG A 34 -3.36 -6.80 -2.00
CA ARG A 34 -2.84 -6.88 -3.36
C ARG A 34 -1.82 -8.01 -3.45
N SER A 35 -1.80 -8.67 -4.59
CA SER A 35 -0.82 -9.69 -4.95
C SER A 35 -0.60 -9.64 -6.46
N GLY A 36 0.51 -10.21 -6.91
CA GLY A 36 0.89 -10.27 -8.33
C GLY A 36 1.01 -8.90 -9.00
N GLN A 37 1.25 -7.84 -8.23
CA GLN A 37 1.43 -6.50 -8.78
C GLN A 37 2.80 -6.37 -9.42
N THR A 38 2.86 -5.59 -10.49
CA THR A 38 4.11 -5.26 -11.18
C THR A 38 4.27 -3.74 -11.28
N PHE A 39 5.52 -3.30 -11.22
CA PHE A 39 5.91 -1.93 -11.54
C PHE A 39 6.91 -2.04 -12.68
N ALA A 40 6.51 -1.60 -13.87
CA ALA A 40 7.24 -1.83 -15.10
C ALA A 40 8.49 -0.95 -15.22
N TRP A 41 8.51 0.18 -14.50
CA TRP A 41 9.57 1.18 -14.58
C TRP A 41 10.09 1.55 -13.20
N ASP A 42 11.36 1.97 -13.15
CA ASP A 42 11.92 2.59 -11.96
C ASP A 42 11.18 3.88 -11.63
N ARG A 43 11.02 4.19 -10.33
CA ARG A 43 10.27 5.37 -9.86
C ARG A 43 8.83 5.46 -10.39
N GLN A 44 8.22 4.33 -10.74
CA GLN A 44 6.82 4.32 -11.16
C GLN A 44 5.89 4.50 -9.96
N THR A 45 5.04 5.51 -10.03
CA THR A 45 3.87 5.68 -9.16
C THR A 45 2.68 4.89 -9.69
N ARG A 46 2.05 4.09 -8.83
CA ARG A 46 0.78 3.41 -9.13
C ARG A 46 -0.25 3.75 -8.07
N ALA A 47 -1.47 4.06 -8.50
CA ALA A 47 -2.61 4.33 -7.64
C ALA A 47 -3.46 3.06 -7.43
N PHE A 48 -3.97 2.92 -6.21
CA PHE A 48 -4.80 1.78 -5.80
C PHE A 48 -6.03 2.27 -5.04
N THR A 49 -7.21 1.88 -5.52
CA THR A 49 -8.49 2.20 -4.87
C THR A 49 -8.88 1.13 -3.87
N VAL A 50 -9.14 1.53 -2.63
CA VAL A 50 -9.69 0.66 -1.58
C VAL A 50 -11.17 0.45 -1.86
N ARG A 51 -11.59 -0.81 -2.05
CA ARG A 51 -12.97 -1.15 -2.49
C ARG A 51 -14.04 -0.80 -1.47
N SER A 52 -13.73 -0.98 -0.19
CA SER A 52 -14.65 -0.71 0.92
C SER A 52 -13.94 0.21 1.92
N PRO A 53 -13.88 1.52 1.63
CA PRO A 53 -13.20 2.46 2.50
C PRO A 53 -13.97 2.59 3.83
N GLY A 54 -13.22 2.72 4.91
CA GLY A 54 -13.73 3.17 6.20
C GLY A 54 -12.88 4.31 6.72
N THR A 55 -13.35 4.98 7.76
CA THR A 55 -12.59 6.03 8.44
C THR A 55 -11.74 5.40 9.53
N TYR A 56 -10.43 5.60 9.47
CA TYR A 56 -9.46 5.11 10.44
C TYR A 56 -8.47 6.20 10.78
N GLU A 57 -8.07 6.26 12.05
CA GLU A 57 -7.08 7.22 12.57
C GLU A 57 -5.65 6.82 12.22
N ARG A 58 -5.41 5.52 12.01
CA ARG A 58 -4.09 4.97 11.71
C ARG A 58 -4.16 3.98 10.57
N TYR A 59 -3.12 4.00 9.74
CA TYR A 59 -2.93 3.07 8.64
C TYR A 59 -1.58 2.36 8.78
N ARG A 60 -1.54 1.12 8.32
CA ARG A 60 -0.32 0.31 8.26
C ARG A 60 -0.29 -0.43 6.94
N LEU A 61 0.84 -0.36 6.27
CA LEU A 61 1.09 -1.10 5.05
C LEU A 61 2.09 -2.21 5.34
N VAL A 62 1.71 -3.46 5.06
CA VAL A 62 2.52 -4.65 5.33
C VAL A 62 2.84 -5.33 4.00
N PHE A 63 4.13 -5.43 3.67
CA PHE A 63 4.60 -6.01 2.41
C PHE A 63 4.96 -7.48 2.56
N ASP A 64 4.75 -8.23 1.47
CA ASP A 64 5.18 -9.61 1.35
C ASP A 64 6.69 -9.62 1.01
N GLY A 65 7.54 -9.50 2.03
CA GLY A 65 9.00 -9.54 1.89
C GLY A 65 9.68 -8.17 1.90
N GLN A 66 10.95 -8.14 1.49
CA GLN A 66 11.76 -6.92 1.42
C GLN A 66 11.45 -6.15 0.13
N VAL A 67 11.15 -4.87 0.25
CA VAL A 67 10.80 -4.00 -0.88
C VAL A 67 11.49 -2.64 -0.71
N GLN A 68 11.63 -1.90 -1.81
CA GLN A 68 12.08 -0.51 -1.76
C GLN A 68 11.07 0.40 -2.44
N LEU A 69 10.66 1.42 -1.70
CA LEU A 69 9.76 2.47 -2.15
C LEU A 69 10.47 3.81 -2.07
N SER A 70 10.20 4.67 -3.05
CA SER A 70 10.54 6.08 -2.96
C SER A 70 9.49 6.86 -2.20
N GLU A 71 8.21 6.45 -2.30
CA GLU A 71 7.11 7.21 -1.71
C GLU A 71 5.87 6.33 -1.45
N VAL A 72 5.10 6.74 -0.45
CA VAL A 72 3.75 6.24 -0.15
C VAL A 72 2.89 7.46 0.17
N GLU A 73 1.78 7.63 -0.54
CA GLU A 73 0.81 8.68 -0.23
C GLU A 73 -0.55 8.06 0.08
N LEU A 74 -1.22 8.59 1.10
CA LEU A 74 -2.60 8.26 1.42
C LEU A 74 -3.50 9.42 0.97
N LEU A 75 -4.46 9.12 0.11
CA LEU A 75 -5.44 10.05 -0.41
C LEU A 75 -6.79 9.76 0.28
N SER A 76 -6.92 10.30 1.49
CA SER A 76 -8.07 10.14 2.39
C SER A 76 -9.00 11.33 2.37
#